data_AF-A0A3M0ZCM0-F1
#
_entry.id   AF-A0A3M0ZCM0-F1
#
_cell.length_a   1.000
_cell.length_b   1.000
_cell.length_c   1.000
_cell.angle_alpha   90.00
_cell.angle_beta   90.00
_cell.angle_gamma   90.00
#
_symmetry.space_group_name_H-M   'P 1'
#
loop_
_entity.id
_entity.type
_entity.pdbx_description
1 polymer ?
#
loop_
_entity_poly.entity_id
_entity_poly.type
_entity_poly.pdbx_seq_one_letter_code
_entity_poly.pdbx_strand_id
1 'polypeptide(L)'
;MSARGFTLFELLAVIAIIGILAAVSIPRFGEFRALAYDSRAEQDLRSLATAEELYRAAHSAYTTDLSQLASFVASEGVVVAVEQADATRFRARAHHPAGAHIFYWDSAASPPLSRRPR
;
A
#
# COMPACT_ATOMS: atom_id res chain seq x y z
N MET A 1 1.11 58.87 -16.07
CA MET A 1 1.51 57.52 -15.59
C MET A 1 1.73 56.65 -16.82
N SER A 2 2.98 56.35 -17.19
CA SER A 2 3.27 55.47 -18.32
C SER A 2 2.97 54.02 -17.94
N ALA A 3 1.94 53.44 -18.54
CA ALA A 3 1.73 52.01 -18.54
C ALA A 3 2.85 51.36 -19.38
N ARG A 4 3.70 50.53 -18.75
CA ARG A 4 4.64 49.67 -19.47
C ARG A 4 3.82 48.57 -20.15
N GLY A 5 3.78 48.60 -21.48
CA GLY A 5 3.19 47.54 -22.29
C GLY A 5 4.10 46.31 -22.33
N PHE A 6 3.49 45.12 -22.26
CA PHE A 6 4.18 43.84 -22.39
C PHE A 6 4.74 43.67 -23.81
N THR A 7 5.94 43.10 -23.95
CA THR A 7 6.53 42.87 -25.29
C THR A 7 6.03 41.57 -25.90
N LEU A 8 5.93 41.54 -27.23
CA LEU A 8 5.58 40.31 -27.97
C LEU A 8 6.59 39.18 -27.71
N PHE A 9 7.87 39.52 -27.53
CA PHE A 9 8.92 38.55 -27.27
C PHE A 9 8.77 37.92 -25.87
N GLU A 10 8.39 38.69 -24.86
CA GLU A 10 8.09 38.16 -23.52
C GLU A 10 6.93 37.17 -23.56
N LEU A 11 5.87 37.48 -24.31
CA LEU A 11 4.73 36.56 -24.45
C LEU A 11 5.16 35.26 -25.19
N LEU A 12 6.01 35.39 -26.20
CA LEU A 12 6.48 34.29 -27.03
C LEU A 12 7.41 33.33 -26.26
N ALA A 13 8.28 33.85 -25.41
CA ALA A 13 9.12 33.03 -24.54
C ALA A 13 8.29 32.26 -23.48
N VAL A 14 7.26 32.90 -22.91
CA VAL A 14 6.38 32.26 -21.92
C VAL A 14 5.60 31.08 -22.52
N ILE A 15 4.99 31.26 -23.70
CA ILE A 15 4.25 30.17 -24.36
C ILE A 15 5.20 29.05 -24.81
N ALA A 16 6.44 29.36 -25.20
CA ALA A 16 7.44 28.35 -25.54
C ALA A 16 7.81 27.50 -24.33
N ILE A 17 8.04 28.12 -23.16
CA ILE A 17 8.36 27.40 -21.92
C ILE A 17 7.15 26.57 -21.46
N ILE A 18 5.93 27.12 -21.46
CA ILE A 18 4.71 26.38 -21.10
C ILE A 18 4.50 25.19 -22.04
N GLY A 19 4.77 25.34 -23.34
CA GLY A 19 4.69 24.25 -24.31
C GLY A 19 5.67 23.11 -24.03
N ILE A 20 6.91 23.43 -23.66
CA ILE A 20 7.92 22.42 -23.26
C ILE A 20 7.50 21.72 -21.97
N LEU A 21 7.06 22.47 -20.96
CA LEU A 21 6.63 21.92 -19.67
C LEU A 21 5.41 21.00 -19.82
N ALA A 22 4.43 21.39 -20.64
CA ALA A 22 3.23 20.60 -20.91
C ALA A 22 3.55 19.29 -21.66
N ALA A 23 4.55 19.30 -22.55
CA ALA A 23 4.95 18.09 -23.28
C ALA A 23 5.61 17.03 -22.39
N VAL A 24 6.34 17.45 -21.35
CA VAL A 24 7.05 16.54 -20.43
C VAL A 24 6.21 16.17 -19.21
N SER A 25 5.09 16.87 -18.96
CA SER A 25 4.26 16.65 -17.77
C SER A 25 3.37 15.41 -17.88
N ILE A 26 3.96 14.21 -17.93
CA ILE A 26 3.24 12.94 -17.82
C ILE A 26 3.60 12.30 -16.48
N PRO A 27 2.86 12.59 -15.39
CA PRO A 27 3.05 11.90 -14.13
C PRO A 27 2.56 10.46 -14.28
N ARG A 28 3.35 9.49 -13.82
CA ARG A 28 2.99 8.07 -13.85
C ARG A 28 2.02 7.71 -12.71
N PHE A 29 0.84 8.31 -12.72
CA PHE A 29 -0.17 8.14 -11.67
C PHE A 29 -0.57 6.67 -11.43
N GLY A 30 -0.52 5.82 -12.46
CA GLY A 30 -0.86 4.40 -12.33
C GLY A 30 0.09 3.63 -11.40
N GLU A 31 1.40 3.80 -11.59
CA GLU A 31 2.42 3.12 -10.78
C GLU A 31 2.36 3.56 -9.31
N PHE A 32 2.16 4.85 -9.06
CA PHE A 32 2.01 5.37 -7.70
C PHE A 32 0.76 4.84 -6.99
N ARG A 33 -0.35 4.64 -7.71
CA ARG A 33 -1.57 4.05 -7.13
C ARG A 33 -1.36 2.58 -6.78
N ALA A 34 -0.75 1.79 -7.66
CA ALA A 34 -0.43 0.39 -7.39
C ALA A 34 0.49 0.25 -6.16
N LEU A 35 1.50 1.12 -6.04
CA LEU A 35 2.37 1.17 -4.88
C LEU A 35 1.62 1.52 -3.59
N ALA A 36 0.67 2.46 -3.64
CA ALA A 36 -0.15 2.81 -2.48
C ALA A 36 -1.05 1.64 -2.05
N TYR A 37 -1.62 0.89 -3.00
CA TYR A 37 -2.40 -0.31 -2.72
C TYR A 37 -1.56 -1.44 -2.12
N ASP A 38 -0.35 -1.64 -2.64
CA ASP A 38 0.61 -2.60 -2.11
C ASP A 38 1.03 -2.24 -0.67
N SER A 39 1.30 -0.95 -0.41
CA SER A 39 1.62 -0.45 0.93
C SER A 39 0.50 -0.70 1.94
N ARG A 40 -0.77 -0.49 1.54
CA ARG A 40 -1.93 -0.82 2.38
C ARG A 40 -1.98 -2.32 2.73
N ALA A 41 -1.81 -3.19 1.74
CA ALA A 41 -1.81 -4.63 1.97
C ALA A 41 -0.65 -5.09 2.88
N GLU A 42 0.54 -4.50 2.73
CA GLU A 42 1.66 -4.76 3.62
C GLU A 42 1.37 -4.30 5.06
N GLN A 43 0.81 -3.10 5.22
CA GLN A 43 0.47 -2.55 6.52
C GLN A 43 -0.60 -3.38 7.24
N ASP A 44 -1.62 -3.84 6.50
CA ASP A 44 -2.67 -4.70 7.04
C ASP A 44 -2.09 -6.01 7.60
N LEU A 45 -1.11 -6.63 6.94
CA LEU A 45 -0.45 -7.83 7.50
C LEU A 45 0.32 -7.54 8.78
N ARG A 46 0.97 -6.38 8.91
CA ARG A 46 1.67 -5.98 10.14
C ARG A 46 0.68 -5.74 11.28
N SER A 47 -0.47 -5.13 10.97
CA SER A 47 -1.55 -4.95 11.92
C SER A 47 -2.17 -6.28 12.34
N LEU A 48 -2.44 -7.16 11.38
CA LEU A 48 -2.91 -8.53 11.60
C LEU A 48 -1.96 -9.29 12.52
N ALA A 49 -0.65 -9.25 12.24
CA ALA A 49 0.34 -9.93 13.07
C ALA A 49 0.34 -9.46 14.52
N THR A 50 0.10 -8.15 14.73
CA THR A 50 -0.04 -7.60 16.07
C THR A 50 -1.31 -8.12 16.76
N ALA A 51 -2.42 -8.17 16.02
CA ALA A 51 -3.69 -8.67 16.55
C ALA A 51 -3.64 -10.17 16.87
N GLU A 52 -3.01 -10.97 16.02
CA GLU A 52 -2.74 -12.39 16.23
C GLU A 52 -1.89 -12.63 17.47
N GLU A 53 -0.85 -11.83 17.68
CA GLU A 53 -0.01 -11.95 18.87
C GLU A 53 -0.75 -11.60 20.16
N LEU A 54 -1.61 -10.58 20.12
CA LEU A 54 -2.51 -10.25 21.23
C LEU A 54 -3.52 -11.37 21.49
N TYR A 55 -4.10 -11.96 20.43
CA TYR A 55 -5.04 -13.06 20.55
C TYR A 55 -4.37 -14.29 21.18
N ARG A 56 -3.15 -14.64 20.73
CA ARG A 56 -2.36 -15.73 21.29
C ARG A 56 -2.01 -15.49 22.75
N ALA A 57 -1.69 -14.27 23.15
CA ALA A 57 -1.43 -13.94 24.54
C ALA A 57 -2.64 -14.23 25.46
N ALA A 58 -3.87 -14.11 24.94
CA ALA A 58 -5.09 -14.41 25.68
C ALA A 58 -5.57 -15.87 25.57
N HIS A 59 -5.34 -16.53 24.43
CA HIS A 59 -5.93 -17.85 24.11
C HIS A 59 -4.91 -18.98 23.94
N SER A 60 -3.62 -18.70 24.11
CA SER A 60 -2.50 -19.64 23.90
C SER A 60 -2.39 -20.26 22.50
N ALA A 61 -3.14 -19.73 21.52
CA ALA A 61 -3.07 -20.13 20.12
C ALA A 61 -3.42 -18.96 19.19
N TYR A 62 -2.94 -19.01 17.95
CA TYR A 62 -3.38 -18.13 16.88
C TYR A 62 -4.74 -18.60 16.33
N THR A 63 -5.43 -17.75 15.57
CA THR A 63 -6.75 -18.08 15.00
C THR A 63 -6.78 -17.87 13.48
N THR A 64 -7.60 -18.64 12.77
CA THR A 64 -7.91 -18.33 11.36
C THR A 64 -9.13 -17.42 11.21
N ASP A 65 -9.88 -17.22 12.30
CA ASP A 65 -11.11 -16.44 12.30
C ASP A 65 -10.79 -14.96 12.62
N LEU A 66 -10.83 -14.13 11.57
CA LEU A 66 -10.59 -12.69 11.67
C LEU A 66 -11.58 -11.98 12.62
N SER A 67 -12.78 -12.53 12.84
CA SER A 67 -13.76 -11.92 13.75
C SER A 67 -13.34 -11.99 15.22
N GLN A 68 -12.44 -12.92 15.56
CA GLN A 68 -11.87 -13.05 16.90
C GLN A 68 -10.72 -12.06 17.16
N LEU A 69 -10.23 -11.41 16.11
CA LEU A 69 -9.14 -10.42 16.19
C LEU A 69 -9.73 -9.02 16.40
N ALA A 70 -10.12 -8.72 17.64
CA ALA A 70 -10.87 -7.51 18.00
C ALA A 70 -10.25 -6.16 17.54
N SER A 71 -8.94 -6.13 17.29
CA SER A 71 -8.20 -4.93 16.87
C SER A 71 -7.80 -4.93 15.39
N PHE A 72 -8.25 -5.92 14.60
CA PHE A 72 -7.92 -6.02 13.19
C PHE A 72 -9.11 -5.65 12.31
N VAL A 73 -8.90 -4.66 11.44
CA VAL A 73 -9.82 -4.31 10.37
C VAL A 73 -8.99 -4.15 9.10
N ALA A 74 -9.32 -4.93 8.07
CA ALA A 74 -8.65 -4.81 6.78
C ALA A 74 -8.97 -3.44 6.13
N SER A 75 -7.97 -2.84 5.51
CA SER A 75 -8.13 -1.62 4.72
C SER A 75 -9.05 -1.87 3.53
N GLU A 76 -9.73 -0.82 3.06
CA GLU A 76 -10.66 -0.91 1.93
C GLU A 76 -10.02 -1.56 0.70
N GLY A 77 -10.69 -2.60 0.18
CA GLY A 77 -10.28 -3.33 -1.01
C GLY A 77 -9.11 -4.31 -0.81
N VAL A 78 -8.52 -4.39 0.39
CA VAL A 78 -7.50 -5.38 0.71
C VAL A 78 -8.17 -6.72 1.04
N VAL A 79 -7.73 -7.77 0.34
CA VAL A 79 -8.15 -9.15 0.60
C VAL A 79 -7.10 -9.79 1.50
N VAL A 80 -7.50 -10.15 2.72
CA VAL A 80 -6.66 -10.82 3.72
C VAL A 80 -7.16 -12.22 3.97
N ALA A 81 -6.25 -13.19 4.07
CA ALA A 81 -6.57 -14.56 4.43
C ALA A 81 -5.50 -15.13 5.36
N VAL A 82 -5.93 -15.72 6.48
CA VAL A 82 -5.07 -16.53 7.34
C VAL A 82 -5.13 -17.97 6.81
N GLU A 83 -4.00 -18.47 6.32
CA GLU A 83 -3.90 -19.79 5.68
C GLU A 83 -3.64 -20.90 6.71
N GLN A 84 -3.01 -20.58 7.83
CA GLN A 84 -2.70 -21.51 8.91
C GLN A 84 -2.64 -20.75 10.23
N ALA A 85 -3.19 -21.32 11.31
CA ALA A 85 -3.04 -20.80 12.66
C ALA A 85 -3.06 -21.95 13.65
N ASP A 86 -1.99 -22.07 14.44
CA ASP A 86 -1.80 -23.10 15.46
C ASP A 86 -1.32 -22.45 16.77
N ALA A 87 -0.97 -23.27 17.78
CA ALA A 87 -0.43 -22.77 19.05
C ALA A 87 0.91 -22.01 18.92
N THR A 88 1.68 -22.28 17.88
CA THR A 88 3.08 -21.83 17.76
C THR A 88 3.36 -21.01 16.51
N ARG A 89 2.51 -21.05 15.49
CA ARG A 89 2.71 -20.34 14.23
C ARG A 89 1.40 -19.89 13.62
N PHE A 90 1.45 -18.81 12.85
CA PHE A 90 0.41 -18.47 11.89
C PHE A 90 1.03 -18.06 10.55
N ARG A 91 0.26 -18.26 9.49
CA ARG A 91 0.58 -17.80 8.14
C ARG A 91 -0.61 -17.06 7.57
N ALA A 92 -0.34 -15.90 7.00
CA ALA A 92 -1.37 -15.09 6.37
C ALA A 92 -0.87 -14.50 5.06
N ARG A 93 -1.81 -14.10 4.20
CA ARG A 93 -1.52 -13.34 2.99
C ARG A 93 -2.46 -12.16 2.88
N ALA A 94 -1.98 -11.09 2.25
CA ALA A 94 -2.79 -9.94 1.90
C ALA A 94 -2.43 -9.43 0.50
N HIS A 95 -3.44 -8.98 -0.23
CA HIS A 95 -3.24 -8.27 -1.50
C HIS A 95 -4.42 -7.36 -1.79
N HIS A 96 -4.18 -6.29 -2.53
CA HIS A 96 -5.24 -5.44 -3.08
C HIS A 96 -5.40 -5.74 -4.58
N PRO A 97 -6.60 -5.98 -5.13
CA PRO A 97 -6.78 -6.34 -6.55
C PRO A 97 -6.18 -5.35 -7.57
N ALA A 98 -6.06 -4.07 -7.22
CA ALA A 98 -5.39 -3.06 -8.05
C ALA A 98 -3.90 -2.80 -7.69
N GLY A 99 -3.33 -3.53 -6.73
CA GLY A 99 -1.88 -3.52 -6.45
C GLY A 99 -1.08 -4.32 -7.49
N ALA A 100 0.22 -4.46 -7.28
CA ALA A 100 1.11 -5.27 -8.12
C ALA A 100 1.62 -6.55 -7.41
N HIS A 101 1.50 -6.63 -6.07
CA HIS A 101 2.10 -7.71 -5.30
C HIS A 101 1.08 -8.45 -4.42
N ILE A 102 1.47 -9.65 -4.00
CA ILE A 102 0.88 -10.38 -2.88
C ILE A 102 1.92 -10.44 -1.76
N PHE A 103 1.49 -10.11 -0.56
CA PHE A 103 2.31 -10.17 0.64
C PHE A 103 1.94 -11.40 1.45
N TYR A 104 2.96 -11.98 2.09
CA TYR A 104 2.84 -13.16 2.93
C TYR A 104 3.51 -12.89 4.25
N TRP A 105 2.84 -13.29 5.33
CA TRP A 105 3.37 -13.29 6.68
C TRP A 105 3.52 -14.73 7.16
N ASP A 106 4.69 -15.08 7.69
CA ASP A 106 4.91 -16.30 8.46
C ASP A 106 5.54 -15.92 9.79
N SER A 107 4.82 -16.16 10.90
CA SER A 107 5.27 -15.76 12.23
C SER A 107 6.52 -16.49 12.72
N ALA A 108 6.85 -17.63 12.11
CA ALA A 108 8.04 -18.41 12.42
C ALA A 108 9.23 -18.07 11.51
N ALA A 109 9.03 -17.31 10.44
CA ALA A 109 10.09 -16.95 9.51
C ALA A 109 10.87 -15.70 9.97
N SER A 110 12.12 -15.58 9.51
CA SER A 110 12.97 -14.40 9.74
C SER A 110 13.66 -14.01 8.43
N PRO A 111 13.27 -12.89 7.78
CA PRO A 111 12.19 -11.97 8.15
C PRO A 111 10.79 -12.60 7.97
N PRO A 112 9.79 -12.19 8.77
CA PRO A 112 8.45 -12.79 8.75
C PRO A 112 7.62 -12.36 7.53
N LEU A 113 7.89 -11.18 6.98
CA LEU A 113 7.20 -10.64 5.81
C LEU A 113 7.98 -11.01 4.54
N SER A 114 7.28 -11.59 3.57
CA SER A 114 7.78 -11.78 2.21
C SER A 114 6.77 -11.27 1.18
N ARG A 115 7.25 -10.95 -0.01
CA ARG A 115 6.43 -10.44 -1.12
C ARG A 115 6.69 -11.22 -2.39
N ARG A 116 5.66 -11.40 -3.21
CA ARG A 116 5.78 -11.98 -4.56
C ARG A 116 5.00 -11.13 -5.56
N PRO A 117 5.45 -11.05 -6.82
CA PRO A 117 4.62 -10.48 -7.87
C PRO A 117 3.34 -11.31 -7.97
N ARG A 118 2.24 -10.63 -8.29
CA ARG A 118 0.96 -11.28 -8.53
C ARG A 118 0.83 -11.75 -9.97
#